data_AF-A0A1D7ZZR9-F1
#
_entry.id   AF-A0A1D7ZZR9-F1
#
_cell.length_a   1.000
_cell.length_b   1.000
_cell.length_c   1.000
_cell.angle_alpha   90.00
_cell.angle_beta   90.00
_cell.angle_gamma   90.00
#
_symmetry.space_group_name_H-M   'P 1'
#
loop_
_entity.id
_entity.type
_entity.pdbx_description
1 polymer ?
#
loop_
_entity_poly.entity_id
_entity_poly.type
_entity_poly.pdbx_seq_one_letter_code
_entity_poly.pdbx_strand_id
1 'polypeptide(L)'
;MAMPLLLDVSVPASRLPAVVAAAAVPLAARSAMAAEPASPEERDRLYPFYMPMDGLRAPAVTYRIKCEASRKAGREVYQGRSPDGPVEGGYELVYEAQDAQGAPCVYPFAPSLPQIGGPVEGTQYIVRSSIPGKRAVFRTSYDWATVDLRLFDVGAQRVHFEMRDVELDFPDAIQTKGALHLEVTETRRPGLFTAVLRRVKIYGGKNALFVPNGQTMLYAEDSDIAGNVGTNTDQEHTTYINGTLVSHFRDTKFHGQRAWENSASGHQLKDKAYLRVYENVTVSNVPRGAPSNWPPSAMPLIDASAFGFTWSDGLRIERVEPAQSPRDALVDLRSDIRYGEQGNYPWPVIGSPAWHMPPSPLDALDRVYLSVFLNTSVKSFRTEPYVFALRPTGTTLGTDGSHVEGSEAPRAQQRYVSLAFGTGGNLQRVYSGEGWTYSDPDLPAGSEWVLDRSKFIRHALGLIGR
;
A
#
# COMPACT_ATOMS: atom_id res chain seq x y z
N MET A 1 -75.50 28.81 58.59
CA MET A 1 -74.09 28.48 58.29
C MET A 1 -74.05 28.07 56.82
N ALA A 2 -73.85 29.03 55.92
CA ALA A 2 -72.56 29.49 55.38
C ALA A 2 -72.16 28.68 54.12
N MET A 3 -72.55 29.23 52.96
CA MET A 3 -71.83 29.16 51.68
C MET A 3 -70.50 29.96 51.79
N PRO A 4 -69.55 29.97 50.81
CA PRO A 4 -69.61 29.46 49.42
C PRO A 4 -68.27 28.88 48.86
N LEU A 5 -68.29 28.60 47.54
CA LEU A 5 -67.27 28.90 46.51
C LEU A 5 -66.30 27.82 45.99
N LEU A 6 -66.39 27.68 44.66
CA LEU A 6 -65.48 27.05 43.71
C LEU A 6 -64.03 27.53 43.87
N LEU A 7 -63.10 26.60 43.71
CA LEU A 7 -61.70 26.88 43.36
C LEU A 7 -61.20 25.86 42.33
N ASP A 8 -60.86 26.38 41.16
CA ASP A 8 -59.92 25.83 40.20
C ASP A 8 -58.60 25.46 40.90
N VAL A 9 -58.10 24.24 40.69
CA VAL A 9 -56.65 23.98 40.69
C VAL A 9 -56.32 22.93 39.63
N SER A 10 -55.68 23.43 38.59
CA SER A 10 -54.93 22.75 37.56
C SER A 10 -53.90 21.78 38.14
N VAL A 11 -53.99 20.51 37.74
CA VAL A 11 -52.99 19.47 38.06
C VAL A 11 -51.74 19.72 37.20
N PRO A 12 -50.54 19.78 37.78
CA PRO A 12 -49.32 19.98 37.01
C PRO A 12 -48.96 18.71 36.23
N ALA A 13 -48.81 18.86 34.91
CA ALA A 13 -48.26 17.83 34.04
C ALA A 13 -46.81 17.53 34.46
N SER A 14 -46.60 16.30 34.92
CA SER A 14 -45.31 15.72 35.23
C SER A 14 -44.38 15.79 34.02
N ARG A 15 -43.23 16.46 34.19
CA ARG A 15 -42.18 16.61 33.20
C ARG A 15 -41.60 15.25 32.81
N LEU A 16 -41.78 14.85 31.55
CA LEU A 16 -40.92 13.87 30.87
C LEU A 16 -39.54 14.50 30.64
N PRO A 17 -38.42 13.79 30.86
CA PRO A 17 -37.12 14.32 30.51
C PRO A 17 -37.01 14.40 28.98
N ALA A 18 -36.65 15.60 28.51
CA ALA A 18 -36.40 15.87 27.11
C ALA A 18 -35.30 14.95 26.58
N VAL A 19 -35.59 14.27 25.47
CA VAL A 19 -34.61 13.61 24.61
C VAL A 19 -33.65 14.69 24.13
N VAL A 20 -32.46 14.74 24.74
CA VAL A 20 -31.36 15.53 24.20
C VAL A 20 -30.85 14.75 22.99
N ALA A 21 -31.26 15.19 21.80
CA ALA A 21 -30.66 14.78 20.55
C ALA A 21 -29.14 14.96 20.69
N ALA A 22 -28.40 13.85 20.65
CA ALA A 22 -26.95 13.89 20.57
C ALA A 22 -26.59 14.66 19.29
N ALA A 23 -26.14 15.90 19.48
CA ALA A 23 -25.73 16.77 18.40
C ALA A 23 -24.63 16.06 17.60
N ALA A 24 -24.89 15.85 16.32
CA ALA A 24 -23.87 15.47 15.34
C ALA A 24 -22.71 16.45 15.45
N VAL A 25 -21.53 15.94 15.81
CA VAL A 25 -20.31 16.74 15.83
C VAL A 25 -20.00 17.11 14.37
N PRO A 26 -19.90 18.40 14.01
CA PRO A 26 -19.54 18.78 12.66
C PRO A 26 -18.13 18.29 12.35
N LEU A 27 -17.95 17.66 11.19
CA LEU A 27 -16.67 17.19 10.65
C LEU A 27 -15.58 18.31 10.57
N ALA A 28 -15.99 19.58 10.70
CA ALA A 28 -15.15 20.76 10.64
C ALA A 28 -14.34 21.06 11.93
N ALA A 29 -14.56 20.37 13.04
CA ALA A 29 -13.92 20.69 14.33
C ALA A 29 -12.65 19.87 14.67
N ARG A 30 -12.17 19.00 13.78
CA ARG A 30 -10.85 18.33 13.92
C ARG A 30 -9.73 19.14 13.26
N SER A 31 -9.61 20.43 13.59
CA SER A 31 -8.40 21.18 13.28
C SER A 31 -7.56 21.24 14.56
N ALA A 32 -6.85 20.14 14.83
CA ALA A 32 -5.72 20.19 15.75
C ALA A 32 -4.72 21.18 15.14
N MET A 33 -4.24 22.15 15.93
CA MET A 33 -3.10 23.01 15.60
C MET A 33 -2.05 22.17 14.87
N ALA A 34 -1.88 22.42 13.58
CA ALA A 34 -0.87 21.77 12.78
C ALA A 34 0.48 22.18 13.39
N ALA A 35 1.13 21.26 14.11
CA ALA A 35 2.55 21.38 14.39
C ALA A 35 3.25 21.67 13.06
N GLU A 36 4.26 22.55 13.07
CA GLU A 36 5.08 22.74 11.87
C GLU A 36 5.52 21.37 11.36
N PRO A 37 5.36 21.08 10.06
CA PRO A 37 5.72 19.78 9.53
C PRO A 37 7.21 19.56 9.78
N ALA A 38 7.54 18.46 10.45
CA ALA A 38 8.91 18.07 10.76
C ALA A 38 9.79 18.17 9.51
N SER A 39 11.04 18.62 9.68
CA SER A 39 11.97 18.76 8.55
C SER A 39 12.17 17.41 7.84
N PRO A 40 12.57 17.39 6.55
CA PRO A 40 12.91 16.15 5.88
C PRO A 40 13.91 15.28 6.67
N GLU A 41 14.90 15.89 7.33
CA GLU A 41 15.86 15.16 8.16
C GLU A 41 15.25 14.55 9.43
N GLU A 42 14.31 15.25 10.07
CA GLU A 42 13.61 14.74 11.24
C GLU A 42 12.73 13.55 10.86
N ARG A 43 12.02 13.67 9.72
CA ARG A 43 11.15 12.62 9.18
C ARG A 43 11.92 11.36 8.78
N ASP A 44 13.15 11.50 8.29
CA ASP A 44 14.01 10.36 7.91
C ASP A 44 14.34 9.43 9.10
N ARG A 45 14.15 9.90 10.33
CA ARG A 45 14.38 9.12 11.56
C ARG A 45 13.12 8.44 12.09
N LEU A 46 11.96 8.76 11.52
CA LEU A 46 10.66 8.27 11.99
C LEU A 46 10.23 7.06 11.18
N TYR A 47 9.95 5.96 11.87
CA TYR A 47 9.41 4.74 11.30
C TYR A 47 8.01 4.48 11.87
N PRO A 48 7.14 3.77 11.12
CA PRO A 48 5.87 3.32 11.68
C PRO A 48 6.11 2.51 12.96
N PHE A 49 5.30 2.72 14.00
CA PHE A 49 5.51 2.13 15.34
C PHE A 49 5.57 0.59 15.36
N TYR A 50 5.06 -0.05 14.32
CA TYR A 50 4.98 -1.49 14.16
C TYR A 50 6.09 -2.05 13.25
N MET A 51 6.93 -1.19 12.67
CA MET A 51 8.09 -1.58 11.90
C MET A 51 9.29 -1.67 12.84
N PRO A 52 9.72 -2.89 13.24
CA PRO A 52 10.81 -3.05 14.19
C PRO A 52 12.13 -2.67 13.54
N MET A 53 12.77 -1.61 14.05
CA MET A 53 14.09 -1.15 13.60
C MET A 53 15.22 -1.61 14.53
N ASP A 54 14.87 -2.18 15.68
CA ASP A 54 15.85 -2.70 16.64
C ASP A 54 16.63 -3.90 16.07
N GLY A 55 17.88 -4.04 16.49
CA GLY A 55 18.79 -5.10 16.03
C GLY A 55 19.49 -4.83 14.69
N LEU A 56 19.06 -3.80 13.94
CA LEU A 56 19.77 -3.34 12.75
C LEU A 56 21.03 -2.57 13.14
N ARG A 57 22.14 -2.83 12.43
CA ARG A 57 23.43 -2.15 12.61
C ARG A 57 23.61 -1.10 11.52
N ALA A 58 24.27 0.01 11.84
CA ALA A 58 24.63 0.98 10.81
C ALA A 58 25.40 0.30 9.66
N PRO A 59 25.21 0.74 8.40
CA PRO A 59 25.99 0.21 7.28
C PRO A 59 27.49 0.21 7.57
N ALA A 60 28.17 -0.88 7.25
CA ALA A 60 29.61 -1.02 7.50
C ALA A 60 30.45 -0.04 6.68
N VAL A 61 29.94 0.38 5.52
CA VAL A 61 30.62 1.31 4.61
C VAL A 61 29.65 2.35 4.06
N THR A 62 30.15 3.58 3.88
CA THR A 62 29.45 4.66 3.18
C THR A 62 30.24 5.07 1.95
N TYR A 63 29.60 5.00 0.79
CA TYR A 63 30.12 5.42 -0.49
C TYR A 63 29.49 6.76 -0.88
N ARG A 64 30.31 7.75 -1.20
CA ARG A 64 29.86 9.05 -1.70
C ARG A 64 30.14 9.14 -3.18
N ILE A 65 29.14 9.48 -3.99
CA ILE A 65 29.21 9.47 -5.45
C ILE A 65 29.14 10.90 -5.97
N LYS A 66 30.17 11.31 -6.71
CA LYS A 66 30.30 12.68 -7.22
C LYS A 66 29.46 12.91 -8.46
N CYS A 67 28.67 13.96 -8.51
CA CYS A 67 27.77 14.28 -9.62
C CYS A 67 28.54 14.45 -10.94
N GLU A 68 29.38 15.48 -11.03
CA GLU A 68 30.08 15.87 -12.26
C GLU A 68 30.98 14.76 -12.81
N ALA A 69 31.74 14.13 -11.92
CA ALA A 69 32.65 13.06 -12.31
C ALA A 69 31.89 11.83 -12.84
N SER A 70 30.76 11.48 -12.21
CA SER A 70 29.94 10.34 -12.64
C SER A 70 29.22 10.62 -13.96
N ARG A 71 28.68 11.84 -14.12
CA ARG A 71 28.08 12.28 -15.39
C ARG A 71 29.06 12.18 -16.55
N LYS A 72 30.29 12.67 -16.35
CA LYS A 72 31.36 12.59 -17.35
C LYS A 72 31.80 11.15 -17.65
N ALA A 73 31.82 10.29 -16.64
CA ALA A 73 32.27 8.90 -16.79
C ALA A 73 31.17 7.94 -17.29
N GLY A 74 29.90 8.33 -17.24
CA GLY A 74 28.77 7.46 -17.56
C GLY A 74 28.56 6.31 -16.55
N ARG A 75 29.13 6.41 -15.36
CA ARG A 75 29.06 5.41 -14.26
C ARG A 75 29.36 6.06 -12.92
N GLU A 76 29.14 5.38 -11.80
CA GLU A 76 29.52 5.93 -10.49
C GLU A 76 31.02 6.25 -10.40
N VAL A 77 31.33 7.47 -9.99
CA VAL A 77 32.66 7.90 -9.56
C VAL A 77 32.61 8.22 -8.07
N TYR A 78 33.27 7.35 -7.31
CA TYR A 78 33.32 7.39 -5.86
C TYR A 78 34.30 8.45 -5.35
N GLN A 79 33.92 9.16 -4.29
CA GLN A 79 34.84 9.97 -3.50
C GLN A 79 35.64 9.03 -2.59
N GLY A 80 36.89 8.79 -2.93
CA GLY A 80 37.77 7.89 -2.18
C GLY A 80 37.69 6.46 -2.73
N ARG A 81 37.56 5.48 -1.83
CA ARG A 81 37.56 4.05 -2.19
C ARG A 81 36.24 3.66 -2.87
N SER A 82 36.33 2.98 -4.01
CA SER A 82 35.21 2.28 -4.65
C SER A 82 34.98 0.90 -4.02
N PRO A 83 33.79 0.30 -4.18
CA PRO A 83 33.61 -1.12 -3.89
C PRO A 83 34.66 -1.95 -4.62
N ASP A 84 35.29 -2.89 -3.91
CA ASP A 84 36.32 -3.79 -4.42
C ASP A 84 36.01 -5.20 -3.91
N GLY A 85 35.16 -5.89 -4.66
CA GLY A 85 34.54 -7.16 -4.25
C GLY A 85 33.26 -7.03 -3.42
N PRO A 86 32.73 -8.15 -2.92
CA PRO A 86 31.53 -8.18 -2.08
C PRO A 86 31.71 -7.40 -0.77
N VAL A 87 30.65 -6.72 -0.35
CA VAL A 87 30.62 -5.90 0.88
C VAL A 87 29.89 -6.65 1.98
N GLU A 88 30.58 -6.89 3.10
CA GLU A 88 29.99 -7.45 4.31
C GLU A 88 29.44 -6.35 5.23
N GLY A 89 28.34 -6.63 5.94
CA GLY A 89 27.81 -5.72 6.95
C GLY A 89 26.94 -4.57 6.43
N GLY A 90 26.60 -4.55 5.14
CA GLY A 90 25.73 -3.53 4.54
C GLY A 90 26.47 -2.27 4.07
N TYR A 91 25.77 -1.42 3.30
CA TYR A 91 26.34 -0.21 2.71
C TYR A 91 25.34 0.94 2.61
N GLU A 92 25.88 2.15 2.56
CA GLU A 92 25.15 3.39 2.24
C GLU A 92 25.73 4.01 0.97
N LEU A 93 24.90 4.23 -0.05
CA LEU A 93 25.23 4.98 -1.26
C LEU A 93 24.64 6.39 -1.16
N VAL A 94 25.51 7.40 -1.17
CA VAL A 94 25.14 8.81 -1.05
C VAL A 94 25.49 9.54 -2.35
N TYR A 95 24.48 9.90 -3.13
CA TYR A 95 24.63 10.61 -4.40
C TYR A 95 24.55 12.13 -4.20
N GLU A 96 25.47 12.87 -4.80
CA GLU A 96 25.40 14.34 -4.85
C GLU A 96 24.08 14.80 -5.49
N ALA A 97 23.29 15.59 -4.75
CA ALA A 97 21.96 16.02 -5.16
C ALA A 97 22.00 17.09 -6.26
N GLN A 98 23.12 17.82 -6.31
CA GLN A 98 23.30 19.00 -7.14
C GLN A 98 24.66 18.95 -7.85
N ASP A 99 24.75 19.55 -9.02
CA ASP A 99 26.01 19.82 -9.70
C ASP A 99 26.76 21.02 -9.08
N ALA A 100 27.92 21.34 -9.65
CA ALA A 100 28.74 22.46 -9.19
C ALA A 100 28.06 23.83 -9.35
N GLN A 101 27.00 23.92 -10.16
CA GLN A 101 26.20 25.13 -10.40
C GLN A 101 24.94 25.17 -9.50
N GLY A 102 24.72 24.15 -8.68
CA GLY A 102 23.57 24.05 -7.78
C GLY A 102 22.28 23.55 -8.46
N ALA A 103 22.33 23.13 -9.73
CA ALA A 103 21.19 22.51 -10.40
C ALA A 103 21.06 21.03 -9.99
N PRO A 104 19.87 20.41 -10.07
CA PRO A 104 19.70 18.99 -9.74
C PRO A 104 20.65 18.09 -10.54
N CYS A 105 21.33 17.18 -9.85
CA CYS A 105 22.20 16.22 -10.52
C CYS A 105 21.37 15.17 -11.26
N VAL A 106 21.65 14.98 -12.55
CA VAL A 106 21.05 13.94 -13.40
C VAL A 106 22.13 12.95 -13.83
N TYR A 107 22.12 11.76 -13.22
CA TYR A 107 23.02 10.65 -13.52
C TYR A 107 22.50 9.88 -14.75
N PRO A 108 23.33 9.63 -15.78
CA PRO A 108 22.91 9.03 -17.05
C PRO A 108 22.83 7.48 -17.02
N PHE A 109 22.74 6.88 -15.84
CA PHE A 109 22.78 5.43 -15.60
C PHE A 109 21.85 5.06 -14.44
N ALA A 110 21.55 3.77 -14.27
CA ALA A 110 20.83 3.29 -13.08
C ALA A 110 21.82 3.07 -11.92
N PRO A 111 21.43 3.35 -10.65
CA PRO A 111 22.26 3.05 -9.49
C PRO A 111 22.71 1.59 -9.46
N SER A 112 24.02 1.35 -9.39
CA SER A 112 24.58 0.02 -9.21
C SER A 112 24.70 -0.30 -7.71
N LEU A 113 24.03 -1.37 -7.28
CA LEU A 113 24.15 -1.87 -5.91
C LEU A 113 25.39 -2.79 -5.79
N PRO A 114 26.30 -2.55 -4.82
CA PRO A 114 27.42 -3.46 -4.57
C PRO A 114 26.97 -4.89 -4.29
N GLN A 115 27.78 -5.86 -4.71
CA GLN A 115 27.59 -7.26 -4.34
C GLN A 115 27.66 -7.41 -2.82
N ILE A 116 26.81 -8.25 -2.27
CA ILE A 116 26.69 -8.49 -0.83
C ILE A 116 27.52 -9.72 -0.48
N GLY A 117 28.39 -9.58 0.52
CA GLY A 117 29.22 -10.66 1.05
C GLY A 117 28.82 -11.02 2.47
N GLY A 118 29.11 -12.26 2.87
CA GLY A 118 29.00 -12.72 4.26
C GLY A 118 27.56 -12.76 4.81
N PRO A 119 27.41 -12.89 6.13
CA PRO A 119 26.11 -12.91 6.81
C PRO A 119 25.36 -11.57 6.68
N VAL A 120 24.04 -11.65 6.51
CA VAL A 120 23.16 -10.47 6.33
C VAL A 120 22.36 -10.10 7.58
N GLU A 121 22.55 -10.82 8.68
CA GLU A 121 21.84 -10.57 9.92
C GLU A 121 22.07 -9.14 10.41
N GLY A 122 21.00 -8.36 10.57
CA GLY A 122 21.03 -6.99 11.06
C GLY A 122 21.65 -5.98 10.09
N THR A 123 21.83 -6.29 8.79
CA THR A 123 22.45 -5.36 7.84
C THR A 123 21.45 -4.37 7.22
N GLN A 124 21.98 -3.23 6.77
CA GLN A 124 21.22 -2.16 6.13
C GLN A 124 21.83 -1.81 4.77
N TYR A 125 20.97 -1.60 3.77
CA TYR A 125 21.32 -1.19 2.41
C TYR A 125 20.57 0.09 2.08
N ILE A 126 21.29 1.22 2.05
CA ILE A 126 20.70 2.55 1.95
C ILE A 126 21.14 3.22 0.65
N VAL A 127 20.19 3.74 -0.12
CA VAL A 127 20.44 4.55 -1.32
C VAL A 127 19.78 5.91 -1.14
N ARG A 128 20.56 6.99 -1.17
CA ARG A 128 19.98 8.31 -0.95
C ARG A 128 20.71 9.45 -1.63
N SER A 129 20.00 10.56 -1.71
CA SER A 129 20.60 11.86 -1.93
C SER A 129 21.45 12.33 -0.75
N SER A 130 22.46 13.13 -1.06
CA SER A 130 23.30 13.86 -0.12
C SER A 130 22.59 15.01 0.59
N ILE A 131 21.51 15.54 0.01
CA ILE A 131 20.73 16.65 0.58
C ILE A 131 19.29 16.17 0.83
N PRO A 132 18.86 16.03 2.10
CA PRO A 132 17.50 15.64 2.44
C PRO A 132 16.45 16.54 1.78
N GLY A 133 15.41 15.94 1.22
CA GLY A 133 14.35 16.64 0.48
C GLY A 133 14.72 17.08 -0.94
N LYS A 134 15.97 16.90 -1.40
CA LYS A 134 16.38 17.14 -2.79
C LYS A 134 16.76 15.85 -3.47
N ARG A 135 16.07 15.50 -4.55
CA ARG A 135 16.28 14.22 -5.23
C ARG A 135 17.58 14.19 -6.04
N ALA A 136 18.30 13.09 -5.95
CA ALA A 136 19.26 12.67 -6.98
C ALA A 136 18.48 11.97 -8.10
N VAL A 137 18.67 12.41 -9.35
CA VAL A 137 17.90 11.92 -10.51
C VAL A 137 18.74 10.95 -11.32
N PHE A 138 18.19 9.79 -11.66
CA PHE A 138 18.80 8.78 -12.52
C PHE A 138 17.94 8.66 -13.78
N ARG A 139 18.50 9.00 -14.94
CA ARG A 139 17.80 8.94 -16.22
C ARG A 139 18.63 8.19 -17.24
N THR A 140 18.07 7.12 -17.79
CA THR A 140 18.74 6.33 -18.82
C THR A 140 17.73 5.67 -19.75
N SER A 141 18.12 5.48 -21.02
CA SER A 141 17.35 4.74 -22.04
C SER A 141 17.73 3.26 -22.10
N TYR A 142 18.49 2.76 -21.12
CA TYR A 142 18.86 1.35 -21.06
C TYR A 142 17.63 0.50 -20.75
N ASP A 143 17.34 -0.47 -21.61
CA ASP A 143 16.12 -1.29 -21.57
C ASP A 143 16.07 -2.29 -20.38
N TRP A 144 17.21 -2.50 -19.72
CA TRP A 144 17.35 -3.28 -18.47
C TRP A 144 17.64 -2.43 -17.23
N ALA A 145 17.49 -1.10 -17.29
CA ALA A 145 17.77 -0.22 -16.15
C ALA A 145 16.91 -0.59 -14.93
N THR A 146 17.57 -0.86 -13.80
CA THR A 146 16.94 -1.28 -12.54
C THR A 146 17.84 -0.96 -11.36
N VAL A 147 17.23 -0.79 -10.18
CA VAL A 147 17.91 -0.90 -8.88
C VAL A 147 17.44 -2.20 -8.25
N ASP A 148 18.38 -3.10 -7.98
CA ASP A 148 18.06 -4.50 -7.70
C ASP A 148 18.73 -4.99 -6.42
N LEU A 149 17.93 -5.21 -5.37
CA LEU A 149 18.36 -5.89 -4.15
C LEU A 149 17.76 -7.30 -4.14
N ARG A 150 18.62 -8.30 -4.36
CA ARG A 150 18.24 -9.72 -4.37
C ARG A 150 19.00 -10.47 -3.30
N LEU A 151 18.25 -11.04 -2.37
CA LEU A 151 18.79 -11.84 -1.27
C LEU A 151 17.94 -13.09 -1.13
N PHE A 152 18.60 -14.24 -1.22
CA PHE A 152 17.99 -15.56 -1.14
C PHE A 152 18.41 -16.23 0.17
N ASP A 153 17.67 -17.25 0.58
CA ASP A 153 17.99 -18.10 1.75
C ASP A 153 18.21 -17.29 3.05
N VAL A 154 17.52 -16.14 3.19
CA VAL A 154 17.72 -15.20 4.30
C VAL A 154 17.37 -15.86 5.64
N GLY A 155 16.37 -16.75 5.63
CA GLY A 155 15.97 -17.51 6.81
C GLY A 155 15.46 -16.59 7.91
N ALA A 156 16.00 -16.76 9.12
CA ALA A 156 15.57 -16.00 10.29
C ALA A 156 16.26 -14.64 10.45
N GLN A 157 16.97 -14.16 9.41
CA GLN A 157 17.78 -12.96 9.51
C GLN A 157 16.98 -11.66 9.36
N ARG A 158 17.52 -10.58 9.91
CA ARG A 158 17.00 -9.21 9.85
C ARG A 158 17.71 -8.41 8.77
N VAL A 159 16.96 -7.91 7.79
CA VAL A 159 17.53 -7.10 6.70
C VAL A 159 16.71 -5.83 6.50
N HIS A 160 17.39 -4.73 6.21
CA HIS A 160 16.74 -3.46 5.90
C HIS A 160 17.23 -2.87 4.58
N PHE A 161 16.30 -2.35 3.80
CA PHE A 161 16.55 -1.51 2.64
C PHE A 161 15.88 -0.16 2.83
N GLU A 162 16.60 0.91 2.51
CA GLU A 162 16.03 2.26 2.44
C GLU A 162 16.43 2.96 1.15
N MET A 163 15.45 3.53 0.45
CA MET A 163 15.69 4.48 -0.64
C MET A 163 14.99 5.79 -0.33
N ARG A 164 15.75 6.90 -0.27
CA ARG A 164 15.17 8.22 0.01
C ARG A 164 15.75 9.33 -0.84
N ASP A 165 14.89 10.26 -1.25
CA ASP A 165 15.25 11.39 -2.12
C ASP A 165 15.93 10.92 -3.42
N VAL A 166 15.33 9.93 -4.08
CA VAL A 166 15.82 9.37 -5.35
C VAL A 166 14.71 9.45 -6.40
N GLU A 167 15.06 9.85 -7.62
CA GLU A 167 14.20 9.73 -8.79
C GLU A 167 14.82 8.74 -9.78
N LEU A 168 14.12 7.64 -10.02
CA LEU A 168 14.40 6.69 -11.10
C LEU A 168 13.50 7.05 -12.28
N ASP A 169 14.09 7.40 -13.42
CA ASP A 169 13.40 7.80 -14.65
C ASP A 169 13.95 6.98 -15.82
N PHE A 170 13.40 5.77 -15.98
CA PHE A 170 13.84 4.76 -16.94
C PHE A 170 12.77 4.51 -18.03
N PRO A 171 12.53 5.46 -18.94
CA PRO A 171 11.40 5.43 -19.90
C PRO A 171 11.39 4.24 -20.84
N ASP A 172 12.56 3.67 -21.13
CA ASP A 172 12.74 2.57 -22.09
C ASP A 172 12.99 1.22 -21.40
N ALA A 173 13.03 1.19 -20.05
CA ALA A 173 13.27 -0.03 -19.27
C ALA A 173 12.05 -0.95 -19.29
N ILE A 174 11.90 -1.75 -20.34
CA ILE A 174 10.78 -2.67 -20.54
C ILE A 174 11.14 -4.14 -20.34
N GLN A 175 12.43 -4.45 -20.12
CA GLN A 175 12.90 -5.84 -19.94
C GLN A 175 12.91 -6.25 -18.46
N THR A 176 13.22 -5.32 -17.56
CA THR A 176 13.27 -5.60 -16.12
C THR A 176 11.87 -5.78 -15.51
N LYS A 177 11.77 -6.65 -14.50
CA LYS A 177 10.58 -6.79 -13.67
C LYS A 177 10.28 -5.51 -12.88
N GLY A 178 11.31 -4.83 -12.38
CA GLY A 178 11.17 -3.68 -11.48
C GLY A 178 12.12 -2.56 -11.88
N ALA A 179 11.65 -1.30 -11.96
CA ALA A 179 12.59 -0.18 -11.87
C ALA A 179 13.29 -0.17 -10.49
N LEU A 180 12.53 -0.50 -9.44
CA LEU A 180 13.02 -0.97 -8.16
C LEU A 180 12.58 -2.42 -7.93
N HIS A 181 13.54 -3.32 -7.82
CA HIS A 181 13.33 -4.75 -7.63
C HIS A 181 13.90 -5.18 -6.26
N LEU A 182 13.01 -5.55 -5.35
CA LEU A 182 13.37 -5.98 -3.98
C LEU A 182 12.95 -7.43 -3.80
N GLU A 183 13.77 -8.37 -4.27
CA GLU A 183 13.54 -9.81 -4.17
C GLU A 183 14.33 -10.38 -3.00
N VAL A 184 13.75 -10.25 -1.80
CA VAL A 184 14.31 -10.81 -0.56
C VAL A 184 13.42 -11.97 -0.13
N THR A 185 13.82 -13.19 -0.47
CA THR A 185 12.99 -14.39 -0.34
C THR A 185 13.46 -15.29 0.79
N GLU A 186 12.64 -16.31 1.11
CA GLU A 186 12.90 -17.31 2.15
C GLU A 186 13.12 -16.73 3.56
N THR A 187 12.75 -15.47 3.77
CA THR A 187 12.59 -14.89 5.10
C THR A 187 11.52 -15.67 5.86
N ARG A 188 11.85 -16.15 7.05
CA ARG A 188 10.93 -16.87 7.96
C ARG A 188 11.03 -16.26 9.34
N ARG A 189 9.94 -16.31 10.11
CA ARG A 189 9.93 -15.78 11.47
C ARG A 189 11.04 -16.45 12.33
N PRO A 190 11.72 -15.70 13.21
CA PRO A 190 11.52 -14.27 13.52
C PRO A 190 12.19 -13.28 12.54
N GLY A 191 12.83 -13.78 11.48
CA GLY A 191 13.45 -12.97 10.43
C GLY A 191 12.45 -12.07 9.72
N LEU A 192 12.96 -10.95 9.21
CA LEU A 192 12.15 -9.92 8.57
C LEU A 192 13.00 -9.10 7.60
N PHE A 193 12.44 -8.85 6.43
CA PHE A 193 12.88 -7.80 5.53
C PHE A 193 12.04 -6.55 5.75
N THR A 194 12.69 -5.41 5.95
CA THR A 194 12.01 -4.09 6.00
C THR A 194 12.48 -3.24 4.84
N ALA A 195 11.55 -2.64 4.11
CA ALA A 195 11.84 -1.77 2.98
C ALA A 195 11.15 -0.43 3.19
N VAL A 196 11.92 0.66 3.10
CA VAL A 196 11.42 2.02 3.28
C VAL A 196 11.74 2.90 2.09
N LEU A 197 10.72 3.51 1.50
CA LEU A 197 10.84 4.42 0.37
C LEU A 197 10.33 5.82 0.78
N ARG A 198 11.18 6.85 0.75
CA ARG A 198 10.78 8.20 1.17
C ARG A 198 11.05 9.23 0.09
N ARG A 199 10.02 10.02 -0.25
CA ARG A 199 10.14 11.11 -1.22
C ARG A 199 10.71 10.63 -2.55
N VAL A 200 10.42 9.39 -2.95
CA VAL A 200 10.97 8.81 -4.17
C VAL A 200 10.07 9.09 -5.36
N LYS A 201 10.68 9.11 -6.54
CA LYS A 201 9.96 8.98 -7.81
C LYS A 201 10.46 7.74 -8.51
N ILE A 202 9.57 6.85 -8.91
CA ILE A 202 9.94 5.62 -9.60
C ILE A 202 9.17 5.55 -10.90
N TYR A 203 9.89 5.60 -12.00
CA TYR A 203 9.36 5.38 -13.33
C TYR A 203 10.24 4.44 -14.12
N GLY A 204 9.62 3.39 -14.64
CA GLY A 204 10.30 2.38 -15.41
C GLY A 204 9.78 0.98 -15.12
N GLY A 205 10.38 -0.01 -15.78
CA GLY A 205 10.13 -1.42 -15.57
C GLY A 205 8.76 -1.89 -16.06
N LYS A 206 8.65 -3.22 -16.23
CA LYS A 206 7.35 -3.92 -16.37
C LYS A 206 6.48 -3.77 -15.13
N ASN A 207 7.13 -3.58 -13.99
CA ASN A 207 6.58 -3.02 -12.76
C ASN A 207 7.51 -1.88 -12.34
N ALA A 208 6.97 -0.81 -11.77
CA ALA A 208 7.81 0.24 -11.20
C ALA A 208 8.46 -0.26 -9.91
N LEU A 209 7.65 -0.89 -9.05
CA LEU A 209 8.04 -1.48 -7.78
C LEU A 209 7.68 -2.96 -7.78
N PHE A 210 8.66 -3.83 -7.59
CA PHE A 210 8.48 -5.27 -7.49
C PHE A 210 8.97 -5.78 -6.13
N VAL A 211 8.04 -6.30 -5.32
CA VAL A 211 8.27 -6.86 -3.99
C VAL A 211 7.50 -8.19 -3.89
N PRO A 212 8.16 -9.34 -4.09
CA PRO A 212 7.52 -10.65 -4.05
C PRO A 212 7.30 -11.13 -2.61
N ASN A 213 6.88 -12.39 -2.47
CA ASN A 213 6.46 -12.97 -1.20
C ASN A 213 7.62 -13.10 -0.19
N GLY A 214 7.27 -12.92 1.08
CA GLY A 214 8.21 -13.02 2.20
C GLY A 214 7.67 -12.38 3.47
N GLN A 215 8.39 -12.55 4.58
CA GLN A 215 8.21 -11.78 5.80
C GLN A 215 8.75 -10.36 5.57
N THR A 216 8.04 -9.60 4.73
CA THR A 216 8.43 -8.27 4.25
C THR A 216 7.48 -7.21 4.78
N MET A 217 8.00 -6.14 5.38
CA MET A 217 7.25 -4.92 5.68
C MET A 217 7.74 -3.79 4.77
N LEU A 218 6.86 -3.33 3.88
CA LEU A 218 7.10 -2.21 2.97
C LEU A 218 6.39 -0.96 3.50
N TYR A 219 7.13 0.13 3.65
CA TYR A 219 6.59 1.47 3.91
C TYR A 219 7.06 2.43 2.82
N ALA A 220 6.14 3.19 2.24
CA ALA A 220 6.49 4.28 1.34
C ALA A 220 5.70 5.55 1.65
N GLU A 221 6.41 6.68 1.65
CA GLU A 221 5.83 8.00 1.92
C GLU A 221 6.24 9.06 0.92
N ASP A 222 5.35 10.02 0.65
CA ASP A 222 5.57 11.17 -0.25
C ASP A 222 6.09 10.78 -1.64
N SER A 223 5.62 9.66 -2.16
CA SER A 223 6.21 9.00 -3.34
C SER A 223 5.31 9.06 -4.56
N ASP A 224 5.91 9.02 -5.75
CA ASP A 224 5.20 9.01 -7.04
C ASP A 224 5.74 7.85 -7.89
N ILE A 225 4.87 6.89 -8.22
CA ILE A 225 5.24 5.58 -8.77
C ILE A 225 4.43 5.30 -10.04
N ALA A 226 5.12 4.99 -11.13
CA ALA A 226 4.55 4.75 -12.45
C ALA A 226 5.32 3.65 -13.19
N GLY A 227 4.66 2.66 -13.78
CA GLY A 227 5.34 1.66 -14.61
C GLY A 227 5.48 2.10 -16.08
N ASN A 228 6.24 1.35 -16.88
CA ASN A 228 6.34 1.60 -18.32
C ASN A 228 5.16 0.98 -19.08
N VAL A 229 5.22 -0.33 -19.36
CA VAL A 229 4.31 -1.04 -20.25
C VAL A 229 3.85 -2.33 -19.58
N GLY A 230 2.54 -2.60 -19.64
CA GLY A 230 1.99 -3.91 -19.34
C GLY A 230 1.61 -4.66 -20.62
N THR A 231 2.42 -5.66 -20.98
CA THR A 231 2.17 -6.68 -22.00
C THR A 231 1.48 -7.92 -21.44
N ASN A 232 1.51 -8.14 -20.12
CA ASN A 232 0.83 -9.25 -19.43
C ASN A 232 -0.03 -8.72 -18.27
N THR A 233 -1.36 -8.82 -18.39
CA THR A 233 -2.32 -8.29 -17.41
C THR A 233 -2.22 -8.88 -16.02
N ASP A 234 -1.67 -10.09 -15.88
CA ASP A 234 -1.65 -10.84 -14.62
C ASP A 234 -0.36 -10.62 -13.83
N GLN A 235 0.73 -10.26 -14.52
CA GLN A 235 2.06 -10.11 -13.92
C GLN A 235 2.59 -8.67 -13.99
N GLU A 236 2.15 -7.88 -14.95
CA GLU A 236 2.69 -6.54 -15.21
C GLU A 236 1.68 -5.48 -14.76
N HIS A 237 2.06 -4.79 -13.69
CA HIS A 237 1.29 -3.86 -12.86
C HIS A 237 2.20 -2.71 -12.44
N THR A 238 1.69 -1.49 -12.18
CA THR A 238 2.56 -0.39 -11.71
C THR A 238 3.33 -0.82 -10.44
N THR A 239 2.66 -1.49 -9.50
CA THR A 239 3.33 -2.21 -8.42
C THR A 239 2.97 -3.68 -8.42
N TYR A 240 3.95 -4.53 -8.12
CA TYR A 240 3.76 -5.95 -7.83
C TYR A 240 4.14 -6.21 -6.38
N ILE A 241 3.16 -6.26 -5.49
CA ILE A 241 3.35 -6.58 -4.07
C ILE A 241 2.55 -7.83 -3.78
N ASN A 242 3.26 -8.96 -3.64
CA ASN A 242 2.61 -10.25 -3.43
C ASN A 242 3.11 -10.89 -2.14
N GLY A 243 2.19 -11.37 -1.29
CA GLY A 243 2.56 -12.27 -0.19
C GLY A 243 3.49 -11.66 0.86
N THR A 244 3.52 -10.34 0.98
CA THR A 244 4.28 -9.62 2.01
C THR A 244 3.49 -9.56 3.33
N LEU A 245 4.16 -9.19 4.42
CA LEU A 245 3.53 -9.06 5.73
C LEU A 245 2.76 -7.74 5.87
N VAL A 246 3.39 -6.64 5.49
CA VAL A 246 2.79 -5.30 5.55
C VAL A 246 3.13 -4.52 4.30
N SER A 247 2.15 -3.81 3.75
CA SER A 247 2.34 -2.66 2.87
C SER A 247 1.71 -1.43 3.54
N HIS A 248 2.44 -0.33 3.56
CA HIS A 248 1.91 0.95 4.03
C HIS A 248 2.35 2.07 3.08
N PHE A 249 1.36 2.69 2.44
CA PHE A 249 1.53 3.85 1.58
C PHE A 249 0.92 5.06 2.23
N ARG A 250 1.72 6.11 2.38
CA ARG A 250 1.31 7.40 2.90
C ARG A 250 1.62 8.51 1.90
N ASP A 251 0.68 9.41 1.63
CA ASP A 251 0.90 10.56 0.75
C ASP A 251 1.52 10.14 -0.62
N THR A 252 1.13 8.98 -1.13
CA THR A 252 1.75 8.31 -2.28
C THR A 252 0.81 8.26 -3.48
N LYS A 253 1.34 8.52 -4.67
CA LYS A 253 0.60 8.46 -5.93
C LYS A 253 1.07 7.31 -6.81
N PHE A 254 0.12 6.54 -7.33
CA PHE A 254 0.31 5.51 -8.33
C PHE A 254 -0.34 5.94 -9.64
N HIS A 255 0.41 5.83 -10.73
CA HIS A 255 -0.07 6.13 -12.07
C HIS A 255 -0.25 4.86 -12.90
N GLY A 256 -0.97 4.99 -14.00
CA GLY A 256 -1.19 3.94 -14.98
C GLY A 256 0.13 3.46 -15.57
N GLN A 257 0.15 2.19 -15.95
CA GLN A 257 1.06 1.70 -16.96
C GLN A 257 0.48 1.93 -18.34
N ARG A 258 1.35 1.99 -19.35
CA ARG A 258 0.92 1.96 -20.75
C ARG A 258 0.32 0.58 -21.04
N ALA A 259 -0.91 0.56 -21.55
CA ALA A 259 -1.46 -0.62 -22.20
C ALA A 259 -0.60 -0.98 -23.43
N TRP A 260 -0.39 -2.26 -23.68
CA TRP A 260 0.23 -2.71 -24.93
C TRP A 260 -0.84 -2.82 -26.01
N GLU A 261 -0.71 -2.00 -27.05
CA GLU A 261 -1.66 -1.92 -28.17
C GLU A 261 -3.10 -1.69 -27.69
N ASN A 262 -3.97 -2.68 -27.89
CA ASN A 262 -5.39 -2.68 -27.50
C ASN A 262 -5.67 -3.63 -26.33
N SER A 263 -4.65 -4.16 -25.65
CA SER A 263 -4.80 -5.04 -24.50
C SER A 263 -4.75 -4.23 -23.21
N ALA A 264 -5.61 -4.51 -22.24
CA ALA A 264 -5.46 -3.94 -20.91
C ALA A 264 -4.03 -4.17 -20.39
N SER A 265 -3.44 -3.17 -19.74
CA SER A 265 -2.33 -3.40 -18.80
C SER A 265 -2.91 -3.87 -17.46
N GLY A 266 -2.12 -4.44 -16.56
CA GLY A 266 -2.59 -4.84 -15.24
C GLY A 266 -3.04 -3.67 -14.37
N HIS A 267 -3.45 -4.01 -13.15
CA HIS A 267 -3.77 -3.06 -12.07
C HIS A 267 -2.62 -2.08 -11.79
N GLN A 268 -2.95 -0.91 -11.26
CA GLN A 268 -1.96 0.09 -10.86
C GLN A 268 -1.34 -0.31 -9.51
N LEU A 269 -2.19 -0.63 -8.55
CA LEU A 269 -1.76 -1.12 -7.25
C LEU A 269 -2.20 -2.58 -7.09
N LYS A 270 -1.31 -3.53 -7.40
CA LYS A 270 -1.48 -4.91 -6.95
C LYS A 270 -0.81 -5.06 -5.60
N ASP A 271 -1.63 -5.31 -4.58
CA ASP A 271 -1.20 -5.34 -3.19
C ASP A 271 -1.86 -6.48 -2.40
N LYS A 272 -1.12 -7.59 -2.32
CA LYS A 272 -1.54 -8.81 -1.64
C LYS A 272 -0.82 -9.01 -0.32
N ALA A 273 -0.38 -7.92 0.33
CA ALA A 273 0.19 -7.96 1.68
C ALA A 273 -0.84 -8.46 2.69
N TYR A 274 -0.42 -9.07 3.81
CA TYR A 274 -1.35 -9.45 4.87
C TYR A 274 -2.05 -8.25 5.53
N LEU A 275 -1.30 -7.20 5.87
CA LEU A 275 -1.84 -5.92 6.32
C LEU A 275 -1.52 -4.83 5.30
N ARG A 276 -2.54 -4.09 4.87
CA ARG A 276 -2.45 -3.01 3.88
C ARG A 276 -2.93 -1.72 4.52
N VAL A 277 -2.11 -0.68 4.49
CA VAL A 277 -2.44 0.63 5.07
C VAL A 277 -2.28 1.72 4.00
N TYR A 278 -3.35 2.45 3.72
CA TYR A 278 -3.35 3.53 2.71
C TYR A 278 -3.76 4.85 3.36
N GLU A 279 -2.81 5.75 3.58
CA GLU A 279 -3.05 7.10 4.10
C GLU A 279 -2.88 8.11 2.96
N ASN A 280 -3.94 8.81 2.57
CA ASN A 280 -3.89 9.85 1.54
C ASN A 280 -3.33 9.37 0.18
N VAL A 281 -3.61 8.12 -0.19
CA VAL A 281 -3.10 7.49 -1.41
C VAL A 281 -3.93 7.90 -2.62
N THR A 282 -3.28 8.17 -3.76
CA THR A 282 -3.96 8.36 -5.04
C THR A 282 -3.59 7.24 -6.01
N VAL A 283 -4.59 6.62 -6.63
CA VAL A 283 -4.39 5.62 -7.69
C VAL A 283 -5.10 6.10 -8.94
N SER A 284 -4.35 6.21 -10.04
CA SER A 284 -4.83 6.70 -11.32
C SER A 284 -4.46 5.75 -12.44
N ASN A 285 -5.36 5.47 -13.39
CA ASN A 285 -5.01 4.69 -14.58
C ASN A 285 -4.36 5.53 -15.69
N VAL A 286 -4.12 6.82 -15.46
CA VAL A 286 -3.42 7.72 -16.41
C VAL A 286 -1.93 7.35 -16.49
N PRO A 287 -1.39 6.98 -17.66
CA PRO A 287 0.03 6.68 -17.79
C PRO A 287 0.91 7.92 -17.66
N ARG A 288 2.08 7.80 -16.98
CA ARG A 288 3.07 8.89 -16.90
C ARG A 288 3.67 9.16 -18.29
N GLY A 289 3.64 10.43 -18.71
CA GLY A 289 4.34 10.91 -19.91
C GLY A 289 3.80 10.41 -21.24
N ALA A 290 2.59 9.83 -21.29
CA ALA A 290 2.01 9.36 -22.54
C ALA A 290 1.45 10.52 -23.40
N PRO A 291 1.72 10.55 -24.72
CA PRO A 291 0.91 11.34 -25.64
C PRO A 291 -0.56 10.87 -25.57
N SER A 292 -1.50 11.76 -25.90
CA SER A 292 -2.96 11.57 -25.73
C SER A 292 -3.59 10.39 -26.48
N ASN A 293 -2.81 9.61 -27.23
CA ASN A 293 -3.26 8.49 -28.04
C ASN A 293 -2.96 7.09 -27.43
N TRP A 294 -2.41 7.01 -26.22
CA TRP A 294 -2.15 5.72 -25.57
C TRP A 294 -3.25 5.37 -24.57
N PRO A 295 -3.89 4.20 -24.69
CA PRO A 295 -5.03 3.88 -23.86
C PRO A 295 -4.63 3.57 -22.40
N PRO A 296 -5.34 4.15 -21.43
CA PRO A 296 -5.29 3.74 -20.02
C PRO A 296 -5.67 2.27 -19.81
N SER A 297 -5.28 1.68 -18.68
CA SER A 297 -5.74 0.34 -18.30
C SER A 297 -7.24 0.30 -18.01
N ALA A 298 -7.89 -0.79 -18.43
CA ALA A 298 -9.30 -1.12 -18.21
C ALA A 298 -9.53 -2.00 -16.95
N MET A 299 -8.45 -2.38 -16.25
CA MET A 299 -8.54 -3.20 -15.04
C MET A 299 -9.08 -2.38 -13.84
N PRO A 300 -9.48 -3.04 -12.74
CA PRO A 300 -9.57 -2.37 -11.45
C PRO A 300 -8.26 -1.64 -11.17
N LEU A 301 -8.34 -0.49 -10.51
CA LEU A 301 -7.14 0.30 -10.22
C LEU A 301 -6.33 -0.35 -9.10
N ILE A 302 -7.03 -0.98 -8.14
CA ILE A 302 -6.44 -1.70 -7.02
C ILE A 302 -6.88 -3.16 -7.05
N ASP A 303 -5.91 -4.06 -6.93
CA ASP A 303 -6.12 -5.48 -6.76
C ASP A 303 -5.52 -5.95 -5.44
N ALA A 304 -6.38 -6.06 -4.43
CA ALA A 304 -6.00 -6.43 -3.08
C ALA A 304 -6.55 -7.81 -2.71
N SER A 305 -6.01 -8.43 -1.66
CA SER A 305 -6.56 -9.69 -1.16
C SER A 305 -7.66 -9.43 -0.14
N ALA A 306 -8.78 -10.15 -0.24
CA ALA A 306 -9.80 -10.24 0.81
C ALA A 306 -9.27 -10.96 2.05
N PHE A 307 -8.21 -11.77 1.91
CA PHE A 307 -7.51 -12.39 3.03
C PHE A 307 -6.53 -11.38 3.64
N GLY A 308 -6.62 -11.19 4.96
CA GLY A 308 -5.84 -10.20 5.69
C GLY A 308 -6.65 -8.97 6.08
N PHE A 309 -5.97 -7.84 6.19
CA PHE A 309 -6.51 -6.59 6.74
C PHE A 309 -6.18 -5.41 5.85
N THR A 310 -7.16 -4.55 5.60
CA THR A 310 -6.96 -3.29 4.85
C THR A 310 -7.50 -2.14 5.69
N TRP A 311 -6.70 -1.11 5.90
CA TRP A 311 -7.16 0.15 6.49
C TRP A 311 -6.77 1.29 5.57
N SER A 312 -7.74 2.09 5.17
CA SER A 312 -7.51 3.19 4.26
C SER A 312 -8.22 4.44 4.75
N ASP A 313 -7.55 5.59 4.67
CA ASP A 313 -8.15 6.90 4.90
C ASP A 313 -7.69 7.89 3.83
N GLY A 314 -8.65 8.52 3.15
CA GLY A 314 -8.39 9.50 2.10
C GLY A 314 -7.91 8.88 0.78
N LEU A 315 -8.35 7.67 0.44
CA LEU A 315 -8.06 7.03 -0.84
C LEU A 315 -8.71 7.80 -1.99
N ARG A 316 -7.91 8.21 -2.99
CA ARG A 316 -8.38 8.88 -4.19
C ARG A 316 -8.22 7.96 -5.40
N ILE A 317 -9.31 7.75 -6.11
CA ILE A 317 -9.35 6.93 -7.31
C ILE A 317 -9.65 7.82 -8.51
N GLU A 318 -8.78 7.78 -9.52
CA GLU A 318 -8.90 8.56 -10.75
C GLU A 318 -8.92 7.64 -11.97
N ARG A 319 -10.08 7.46 -12.60
CA ARG A 319 -10.22 6.67 -13.82
C ARG A 319 -10.55 7.56 -15.01
N VAL A 320 -9.66 7.59 -16.00
CA VAL A 320 -9.94 8.12 -17.33
C VAL A 320 -10.39 6.99 -18.25
N GLU A 321 -11.11 7.35 -19.33
CA GLU A 321 -11.68 6.39 -20.28
C GLU A 321 -10.58 5.51 -20.91
N PRO A 322 -10.59 4.18 -20.70
CA PRO A 322 -9.72 3.26 -21.41
C PRO A 322 -10.30 2.92 -22.79
N ALA A 323 -9.48 2.39 -23.71
CA ALA A 323 -9.95 1.97 -25.03
C ALA A 323 -10.83 0.70 -24.99
N GLN A 324 -10.66 -0.13 -23.96
CA GLN A 324 -11.50 -1.30 -23.73
C GLN A 324 -12.61 -0.99 -22.74
N SER A 325 -13.70 -1.76 -22.75
CA SER A 325 -14.70 -1.70 -21.69
C SER A 325 -14.06 -1.97 -20.33
N PRO A 326 -14.07 -1.02 -19.39
CA PRO A 326 -13.47 -1.22 -18.08
C PRO A 326 -14.27 -2.22 -17.26
N ARG A 327 -13.57 -2.96 -16.39
CA ARG A 327 -14.23 -3.79 -15.38
C ARG A 327 -15.02 -2.92 -14.41
N ASP A 328 -16.10 -3.50 -13.89
CA ASP A 328 -17.10 -2.79 -13.08
C ASP A 328 -16.56 -2.28 -11.73
N ALA A 329 -15.55 -2.94 -11.16
CA ALA A 329 -14.92 -2.52 -9.90
C ALA A 329 -13.77 -1.53 -10.12
N LEU A 330 -13.58 -0.60 -9.17
CA LEU A 330 -12.36 0.21 -9.05
C LEU A 330 -11.33 -0.46 -8.14
N VAL A 331 -11.81 -1.12 -7.08
CA VAL A 331 -11.00 -1.84 -6.09
C VAL A 331 -11.55 -3.26 -5.99
N ASP A 332 -10.74 -4.24 -6.35
CA ASP A 332 -11.09 -5.65 -6.27
C ASP A 332 -10.44 -6.27 -5.03
N LEU A 333 -11.26 -6.77 -4.10
CA LEU A 333 -10.84 -7.54 -2.93
C LEU A 333 -11.01 -9.02 -3.27
N ARG A 334 -9.95 -9.61 -3.79
CA ARG A 334 -9.97 -10.98 -4.32
C ARG A 334 -9.68 -12.04 -3.27
N SER A 335 -10.35 -13.18 -3.43
CA SER A 335 -10.41 -14.33 -2.52
C SER A 335 -9.98 -15.63 -3.21
N ASP A 336 -9.32 -15.55 -4.36
CA ASP A 336 -9.00 -16.71 -5.20
C ASP A 336 -7.60 -17.28 -4.95
N ILE A 337 -6.73 -16.55 -4.25
CA ILE A 337 -5.35 -16.98 -3.98
C ILE A 337 -4.92 -16.55 -2.57
N ARG A 338 -4.30 -17.48 -1.84
CA ARG A 338 -3.51 -17.23 -0.64
C ARG A 338 -2.07 -16.87 -1.02
N TYR A 339 -1.71 -15.60 -0.91
CA TYR A 339 -0.40 -15.12 -1.36
C TYR A 339 0.72 -15.21 -0.30
N GLY A 340 0.38 -15.05 0.98
CA GLY A 340 1.36 -15.03 2.07
C GLY A 340 1.62 -16.39 2.69
N GLU A 341 2.58 -16.42 3.62
CA GLU A 341 2.87 -17.58 4.46
C GLU A 341 1.63 -18.05 5.23
N GLN A 342 1.39 -19.36 5.28
CA GLN A 342 0.19 -19.94 5.90
C GLN A 342 0.01 -19.46 7.35
N GLY A 343 1.10 -19.41 8.14
CA GLY A 343 1.06 -18.98 9.53
C GLY A 343 0.75 -17.48 9.75
N ASN A 344 0.63 -16.67 8.69
CA ASN A 344 0.16 -15.29 8.79
C ASN A 344 -1.37 -15.23 8.96
N TYR A 345 -2.09 -16.24 8.49
CA TYR A 345 -3.55 -16.25 8.41
C TYR A 345 -4.16 -16.89 9.68
N PRO A 346 -4.82 -16.11 10.57
CA PRO A 346 -5.42 -16.62 11.80
C PRO A 346 -6.64 -17.53 11.56
N TRP A 347 -7.21 -17.49 10.35
CA TRP A 347 -8.40 -18.25 10.01
C TRP A 347 -8.26 -18.91 8.63
N PRO A 348 -9.04 -19.96 8.34
CA PRO A 348 -9.09 -20.54 7.00
C PRO A 348 -9.41 -19.50 5.93
N VAL A 349 -8.72 -19.60 4.78
CA VAL A 349 -8.92 -18.78 3.58
C VAL A 349 -9.94 -19.38 2.61
N ILE A 350 -10.64 -20.43 3.04
CA ILE A 350 -11.72 -21.07 2.29
C ILE A 350 -13.02 -20.94 3.09
N GLY A 351 -14.15 -20.95 2.40
CA GLY A 351 -15.44 -21.07 3.08
C GLY A 351 -15.61 -22.48 3.66
N SER A 352 -16.05 -22.57 4.91
CA SER A 352 -16.19 -23.85 5.60
C SER A 352 -17.39 -23.83 6.55
N PRO A 353 -18.13 -24.95 6.70
CA PRO A 353 -19.16 -25.11 7.73
C PRO A 353 -18.65 -24.96 9.17
N ALA A 354 -17.33 -25.05 9.41
CA ALA A 354 -16.73 -24.84 10.73
C ALA A 354 -16.85 -23.39 11.22
N TRP A 355 -17.14 -22.45 10.31
CA TRP A 355 -17.45 -21.06 10.62
C TRP A 355 -18.87 -20.72 10.16
N HIS A 356 -19.54 -19.90 10.96
CA HIS A 356 -20.78 -19.26 10.56
C HIS A 356 -20.76 -17.81 11.01
N MET A 357 -21.02 -16.89 10.08
CA MET A 357 -21.19 -15.48 10.38
C MET A 357 -22.39 -15.33 11.33
N PRO A 358 -22.26 -14.59 12.45
CA PRO A 358 -23.41 -14.38 13.33
C PRO A 358 -24.51 -13.57 12.63
N PRO A 359 -25.74 -13.60 13.15
CA PRO A 359 -26.87 -12.83 12.60
C PRO A 359 -26.60 -11.32 12.51
N SER A 360 -25.73 -10.80 13.37
CA SER A 360 -25.20 -9.44 13.34
C SER A 360 -23.70 -9.49 13.01
N PRO A 361 -23.30 -9.43 11.72
CA PRO A 361 -21.90 -9.57 11.33
C PRO A 361 -20.98 -8.46 11.86
N LEU A 362 -21.53 -7.28 12.17
CA LEU A 362 -20.77 -6.17 12.75
C LEU A 362 -20.30 -6.43 14.19
N ASP A 363 -20.87 -7.43 14.87
CA ASP A 363 -20.42 -7.87 16.20
C ASP A 363 -19.21 -8.83 16.13
N ALA A 364 -18.80 -9.24 14.92
CA ALA A 364 -17.72 -10.20 14.69
C ALA A 364 -16.48 -9.59 14.02
N LEU A 365 -16.35 -8.25 14.00
CA LEU A 365 -15.25 -7.57 13.32
C LEU A 365 -13.85 -7.96 13.84
N ASP A 366 -13.76 -8.47 15.08
CA ASP A 366 -12.53 -8.99 15.69
C ASP A 366 -12.19 -10.45 15.31
N ARG A 367 -13.10 -11.12 14.60
CA ARG A 367 -13.05 -12.55 14.26
C ARG A 367 -13.09 -12.81 12.77
N VAL A 368 -12.94 -11.77 11.94
CA VAL A 368 -13.02 -11.84 10.47
C VAL A 368 -11.86 -11.09 9.84
N TYR A 369 -11.49 -11.47 8.62
CA TYR A 369 -10.64 -10.64 7.78
C TYR A 369 -11.38 -9.35 7.47
N LEU A 370 -10.72 -8.21 7.59
CA LEU A 370 -11.42 -6.92 7.64
C LEU A 370 -10.77 -5.90 6.72
N SER A 371 -11.57 -5.33 5.83
CA SER A 371 -11.19 -4.14 5.06
C SER A 371 -12.02 -2.94 5.50
N VAL A 372 -11.37 -1.81 5.76
CA VAL A 372 -12.00 -0.55 6.18
C VAL A 372 -11.49 0.56 5.28
N PHE A 373 -12.42 1.26 4.63
CA PHE A 373 -12.14 2.39 3.75
C PHE A 373 -12.82 3.65 4.28
N LEU A 374 -12.04 4.66 4.65
CA LEU A 374 -12.50 5.94 5.15
C LEU A 374 -12.25 7.00 4.07
N ASN A 375 -13.25 7.85 3.85
CA ASN A 375 -13.15 9.06 3.03
C ASN A 375 -12.62 8.79 1.61
N THR A 376 -13.11 7.73 0.95
CA THR A 376 -12.70 7.40 -0.42
C THR A 376 -13.38 8.35 -1.42
N SER A 377 -12.60 8.97 -2.31
CA SER A 377 -13.12 9.85 -3.37
C SER A 377 -12.86 9.27 -4.76
N VAL A 378 -13.90 9.26 -5.61
CA VAL A 378 -13.84 8.74 -6.98
C VAL A 378 -14.04 9.86 -8.00
N LYS A 379 -13.07 10.03 -8.88
CA LYS A 379 -13.20 10.80 -10.11
C LYS A 379 -13.11 9.84 -11.29
N SER A 380 -14.20 9.65 -12.01
CA SER A 380 -14.23 8.77 -13.18
C SER A 380 -14.84 9.48 -14.39
N PHE A 381 -14.41 9.06 -15.59
CA PHE A 381 -14.99 9.48 -16.88
C PHE A 381 -16.46 9.07 -17.02
N ARG A 382 -16.91 8.07 -16.25
CA ARG A 382 -18.30 7.61 -16.17
C ARG A 382 -18.79 7.60 -14.73
N THR A 383 -20.10 7.39 -14.55
CA THR A 383 -20.61 6.98 -13.24
C THR A 383 -20.31 5.50 -13.05
N GLU A 384 -19.44 5.15 -12.11
CA GLU A 384 -19.06 3.76 -11.86
C GLU A 384 -20.21 2.99 -11.20
N PRO A 385 -20.45 1.72 -11.59
CA PRO A 385 -21.52 0.93 -10.99
C PRO A 385 -21.25 0.66 -9.50
N TYR A 386 -19.98 0.50 -9.11
CA TYR A 386 -19.56 0.45 -7.71
C TYR A 386 -18.05 0.69 -7.55
N VAL A 387 -17.61 0.98 -6.33
CA VAL A 387 -16.19 1.22 -6.03
C VAL A 387 -15.50 -0.09 -5.67
N PHE A 388 -16.01 -0.77 -4.66
CA PHE A 388 -15.38 -1.95 -4.07
C PHE A 388 -16.13 -3.23 -4.43
N ALA A 389 -15.41 -4.28 -4.83
CA ALA A 389 -15.94 -5.63 -4.93
C ALA A 389 -15.32 -6.52 -3.86
N LEU A 390 -16.14 -7.14 -3.00
CA LEU A 390 -15.69 -8.18 -2.08
C LEU A 390 -16.06 -9.53 -2.66
N ARG A 391 -15.07 -10.18 -3.29
CA ARG A 391 -15.33 -11.40 -4.06
C ARG A 391 -15.61 -12.58 -3.12
N PRO A 392 -16.58 -13.43 -3.49
CA PRO A 392 -16.85 -14.63 -2.70
C PRO A 392 -15.71 -15.63 -2.87
N THR A 393 -15.58 -16.57 -1.93
CA THR A 393 -14.48 -17.53 -1.87
C THR A 393 -14.95 -18.91 -2.28
N GLY A 394 -14.02 -19.73 -2.75
CA GLY A 394 -14.24 -21.15 -2.96
C GLY A 394 -14.29 -21.95 -1.65
N THR A 395 -14.56 -23.24 -1.78
CA THR A 395 -14.74 -24.21 -0.68
C THR A 395 -13.55 -25.16 -0.52
N THR A 396 -12.60 -25.15 -1.46
CA THR A 396 -11.41 -26.02 -1.43
C THR A 396 -10.15 -25.24 -1.78
N LEU A 397 -8.99 -25.76 -1.35
CA LEU A 397 -7.71 -25.32 -1.91
C LEU A 397 -7.38 -26.16 -3.14
N GLY A 398 -6.76 -25.53 -4.14
CA GLY A 398 -6.18 -26.20 -5.30
C GLY A 398 -5.02 -27.11 -4.91
N THR A 399 -4.53 -27.88 -5.87
CA THR A 399 -3.46 -28.87 -5.65
C THR A 399 -2.12 -28.24 -5.24
N ASP A 400 -1.91 -26.96 -5.56
CA ASP A 400 -0.74 -26.19 -5.16
C ASP A 400 -0.82 -25.64 -3.72
N GLY A 401 -1.95 -25.86 -3.04
CA GLY A 401 -2.22 -25.40 -1.68
C GLY A 401 -2.37 -23.89 -1.53
N SER A 402 -2.43 -23.12 -2.61
CA SER A 402 -2.45 -21.65 -2.60
C SER A 402 -3.65 -21.07 -3.33
N HIS A 403 -4.02 -21.64 -4.48
CA HIS A 403 -5.25 -21.26 -5.16
C HIS A 403 -6.47 -21.75 -4.37
N VAL A 404 -7.54 -20.95 -4.40
CA VAL A 404 -8.82 -21.27 -3.82
C VAL A 404 -9.78 -21.62 -4.96
N GLU A 405 -10.34 -22.81 -4.88
CA GLU A 405 -11.14 -23.44 -5.92
C GLU A 405 -12.47 -23.97 -5.35
N GLY A 406 -13.24 -24.64 -6.20
CA GLY A 406 -14.52 -25.25 -5.84
C GLY A 406 -15.71 -24.33 -6.08
N SER A 407 -16.91 -24.78 -5.66
CA SER A 407 -18.10 -23.94 -5.76
C SER A 407 -18.00 -22.76 -4.80
N GLU A 408 -18.67 -21.67 -5.15
CA GLU A 408 -18.81 -20.50 -4.29
C GLU A 408 -19.38 -20.91 -2.92
N ALA A 409 -18.66 -20.56 -1.85
CA ALA A 409 -19.10 -20.85 -0.50
C ALA A 409 -20.31 -19.97 -0.13
N PRO A 410 -21.32 -20.50 0.57
CA PRO A 410 -22.42 -19.69 1.09
C PRO A 410 -21.89 -18.48 1.87
N ARG A 411 -22.48 -17.30 1.67
CA ARG A 411 -22.05 -16.04 2.32
C ARG A 411 -21.84 -16.19 3.83
N ALA A 412 -22.71 -16.94 4.51
CA ALA A 412 -22.59 -17.18 5.95
C ALA A 412 -21.36 -18.00 6.37
N GLN A 413 -20.75 -18.78 5.47
CA GLN A 413 -19.51 -19.53 5.72
C GLN A 413 -18.26 -18.73 5.34
N GLN A 414 -18.41 -17.51 4.82
CA GLN A 414 -17.30 -16.61 4.50
C GLN A 414 -16.89 -15.83 5.74
N ARG A 415 -15.59 -15.56 5.88
CA ARG A 415 -15.00 -14.98 7.09
C ARG A 415 -14.27 -13.66 6.80
N TYR A 416 -14.87 -12.83 5.98
CA TYR A 416 -14.38 -11.50 5.65
C TYR A 416 -15.52 -10.49 5.59
N VAL A 417 -15.22 -9.26 6.00
CA VAL A 417 -16.12 -8.11 6.01
C VAL A 417 -15.41 -6.91 5.41
N SER A 418 -16.13 -6.07 4.67
CA SER A 418 -15.63 -4.79 4.17
C SER A 418 -16.56 -3.65 4.58
N LEU A 419 -15.98 -2.61 5.18
CA LEU A 419 -16.68 -1.42 5.66
C LEU A 419 -16.17 -0.20 4.89
N ALA A 420 -17.07 0.67 4.47
CA ALA A 420 -16.73 1.95 3.89
C ALA A 420 -17.48 3.09 4.58
N PHE A 421 -16.79 4.20 4.84
CA PHE A 421 -17.34 5.39 5.46
C PHE A 421 -17.00 6.62 4.61
N GLY A 422 -17.98 7.45 4.29
CA GLY A 422 -17.79 8.70 3.55
C GLY A 422 -17.24 8.49 2.13
N THR A 423 -17.63 7.41 1.44
CA THR A 423 -17.25 7.19 0.04
C THR A 423 -18.11 8.06 -0.89
N GLY A 424 -17.48 8.84 -1.77
CA GLY A 424 -18.19 9.78 -2.66
C GLY A 424 -17.53 9.98 -4.03
N GLY A 425 -18.21 10.69 -4.92
CA GLY A 425 -17.76 10.99 -6.28
C GLY A 425 -18.66 10.41 -7.38
N ASN A 426 -18.08 10.04 -8.52
CA ASN A 426 -18.82 9.50 -9.68
C ASN A 426 -19.15 7.99 -9.53
N LEU A 427 -20.12 7.63 -8.68
CA LEU A 427 -20.54 6.24 -8.45
C LEU A 427 -22.06 6.09 -8.27
N GLN A 428 -22.59 4.89 -8.57
CA GLN A 428 -23.99 4.51 -8.28
C GLN A 428 -24.17 3.98 -6.86
N ARG A 429 -23.24 3.14 -6.39
CA ARG A 429 -23.22 2.55 -5.04
C ARG A 429 -21.78 2.29 -4.59
N VAL A 430 -21.56 2.11 -3.30
CA VAL A 430 -20.19 1.93 -2.77
C VAL A 430 -19.65 0.52 -3.04
N TYR A 431 -20.47 -0.52 -2.82
CA TYR A 431 -20.08 -1.93 -2.97
C TYR A 431 -20.82 -2.67 -4.09
N SER A 432 -20.21 -3.74 -4.59
CA SER A 432 -20.92 -4.80 -5.30
C SER A 432 -21.95 -5.49 -4.38
N GLY A 433 -22.84 -6.31 -4.96
CA GLY A 433 -23.85 -7.04 -4.20
C GLY A 433 -23.33 -8.30 -3.49
N GLU A 434 -22.02 -8.53 -3.52
CA GLU A 434 -21.36 -9.75 -3.06
C GLU A 434 -20.73 -9.55 -1.67
N GLY A 435 -20.56 -10.64 -0.91
CA GLY A 435 -19.84 -10.64 0.37
C GLY A 435 -20.50 -9.83 1.48
N TRP A 436 -19.90 -9.81 2.68
CA TRP A 436 -20.37 -8.99 3.82
C TRP A 436 -19.85 -7.55 3.72
N THR A 437 -20.64 -6.66 3.14
CA THR A 437 -20.25 -5.29 2.83
C THR A 437 -21.22 -4.28 3.45
N TYR A 438 -20.69 -3.16 3.94
CA TYR A 438 -21.48 -2.13 4.62
C TYR A 438 -20.98 -0.73 4.24
N SER A 439 -21.91 0.15 3.86
CA SER A 439 -21.65 1.56 3.54
C SER A 439 -22.24 2.43 4.62
N ASP A 440 -21.42 3.26 5.25
CA ASP A 440 -21.75 4.13 6.38
C ASP A 440 -22.57 3.42 7.49
N PRO A 441 -22.16 2.23 7.97
CA PRO A 441 -22.92 1.53 9.01
C PRO A 441 -22.79 2.22 10.37
N ASP A 442 -23.83 2.12 11.19
CA ASP A 442 -23.70 2.35 12.62
C ASP A 442 -22.89 1.21 13.25
N LEU A 443 -21.76 1.55 13.88
CA LEU A 443 -20.91 0.57 14.55
C LEU A 443 -21.50 0.19 15.91
N PRO A 444 -21.53 -1.10 16.28
CA PRO A 444 -21.82 -1.52 17.63
C PRO A 444 -20.82 -0.91 18.63
N ALA A 445 -21.28 -0.70 19.86
CA ALA A 445 -20.43 -0.18 20.93
C ALA A 445 -19.20 -1.08 21.13
N GLY A 446 -18.01 -0.48 21.16
CA GLY A 446 -16.74 -1.20 21.29
C GLY A 446 -16.09 -1.58 19.97
N SER A 447 -16.76 -1.42 18.82
CA SER A 447 -16.20 -1.66 17.49
C SER A 447 -15.54 -0.42 16.87
N GLU A 448 -15.49 0.71 17.57
CA GLU A 448 -14.94 1.98 17.06
C GLU A 448 -13.43 1.93 16.79
N TRP A 449 -12.75 0.90 17.29
CA TRP A 449 -11.33 0.65 17.00
C TRP A 449 -11.04 0.52 15.50
N VAL A 450 -12.03 0.12 14.69
CA VAL A 450 -11.86 0.00 13.23
C VAL A 450 -11.62 1.35 12.55
N LEU A 451 -12.05 2.45 13.18
CA LEU A 451 -11.87 3.82 12.70
C LEU A 451 -10.54 4.44 13.18
N ASP A 452 -9.84 3.80 14.11
CA ASP A 452 -8.54 4.25 14.62
C ASP A 452 -7.42 3.43 13.97
N ARG A 453 -6.63 4.10 13.12
CA ARG A 453 -5.48 3.51 12.41
C ARG A 453 -4.59 2.66 13.31
N SER A 454 -4.21 3.20 14.46
CA SER A 454 -3.22 2.54 15.33
C SER A 454 -3.81 1.32 16.02
N LYS A 455 -5.06 1.39 16.46
CA LYS A 455 -5.77 0.24 17.06
C LYS A 455 -6.02 -0.85 16.02
N PHE A 456 -6.44 -0.48 14.81
CA PHE A 456 -6.64 -1.42 13.72
C PHE A 456 -5.35 -2.17 13.37
N ILE A 457 -4.24 -1.45 13.19
CA ILE A 457 -2.94 -2.07 12.90
C ILE A 457 -2.50 -3.02 14.02
N ARG A 458 -2.65 -2.62 15.28
CA ARG A 458 -2.33 -3.49 16.44
C ARG A 458 -3.21 -4.73 16.47
N HIS A 459 -4.48 -4.61 16.15
CA HIS A 459 -5.40 -5.75 16.06
C HIS A 459 -4.94 -6.73 14.97
N ALA A 460 -4.75 -6.23 13.73
CA ALA A 460 -4.32 -7.06 12.60
C ALA A 460 -3.01 -7.79 12.88
N LEU A 461 -1.97 -7.07 13.33
CA LEU A 461 -0.67 -7.69 13.61
C LEU A 461 -0.70 -8.62 14.83
N GLY A 462 -1.58 -8.36 15.80
CA GLY A 462 -1.74 -9.20 17.00
C GLY A 462 -2.35 -10.58 16.73
N LEU A 463 -2.96 -10.79 15.56
CA LEU A 463 -3.57 -12.05 15.15
C LEU A 463 -2.60 -12.99 14.41
N ILE A 464 -1.45 -12.48 13.97
CA ILE A 464 -0.44 -13.25 13.25
C ILE A 464 0.04 -14.44 14.11
N GLY A 465 -0.01 -15.66 13.56
CA GLY A 465 0.44 -16.88 14.22
C GLY A 465 -0.51 -17.49 15.26
N ARG A 466 -1.76 -17.03 15.33
CA ARG A 466 -2.80 -17.60 16.18
C ARG A 466 -3.57 -18.75 15.53
#